data_AF-A0A0D7CJG3-F1
#
_entry.id   AF-A0A0D7CJG3-F1
#
_cell.length_a   1.000
_cell.length_b   1.000
_cell.length_c   1.000
_cell.angle_alpha   90.00
_cell.angle_beta   90.00
_cell.angle_gamma   90.00
#
_symmetry.space_group_name_H-M   'P 1'
#
loop_
_entity.id
_entity.type
_entity.pdbx_description
1 polymer ?
#
loop_
_entity_poly.entity_id
_entity_poly.type
_entity_poly.pdbx_seq_one_letter_code
_entity_poly.pdbx_strand_id
1 'polypeptide(L)'
;MRILHGSSGIRRSLAMSTATALASFGLAVLPATPAHALPIGCTGTETPGPDNIFCPLLLAGQTIKSGAGQDTITIGGDADGTIDAGGDADTVHIVGNINGQIDLGSGNDVFTAAGSTSALAPGPTVHDAGPAVHGGDGNDIFDMGAWNSGTVYGEGGDDAFDAYSITRLPTAPPSALGGDGNDTFGRRTFFPMAAAAYGDQSAIQGQLGNDIIRGGICILSVVEGNDGNDSISFIDSNGCILRGGDGNDKLHVGAEATGEVNGGPGNDMCTEDLPFFGTEEACEPDTPAPSHAPRNGSQQDPASGSITRA
;
A
#
# COMPACT_ATOMS: atom_id res chain seq x y z
N MET A 1 -2.96 87.00 -16.77
CA MET A 1 -1.92 86.75 -15.74
C MET A 1 -1.27 85.41 -16.11
N ARG A 2 -0.13 85.42 -16.83
CA ARG A 2 1.20 85.04 -16.32
C ARG A 2 1.16 83.67 -15.58
N ILE A 3 1.95 82.63 -15.88
CA ILE A 3 3.14 82.48 -16.73
C ILE A 3 3.55 80.97 -16.66
N LEU A 4 4.03 80.43 -17.81
CA LEU A 4 5.14 79.48 -18.05
C LEU A 4 5.13 77.98 -17.61
N HIS A 5 5.36 77.14 -18.65
CA HIS A 5 6.41 76.11 -18.84
C HIS A 5 6.43 74.85 -17.94
N GLY A 6 6.76 73.66 -18.43
CA GLY A 6 7.36 73.31 -19.72
C GLY A 6 7.40 71.81 -19.99
N SER A 7 7.65 71.51 -21.25
CA SER A 7 7.95 70.20 -21.81
C SER A 7 9.25 69.61 -21.27
N SER A 8 9.30 68.30 -21.06
CA SER A 8 10.53 67.52 -21.22
C SER A 8 10.20 66.08 -21.57
N GLY A 9 10.45 65.72 -22.83
CA GLY A 9 10.53 64.33 -23.24
C GLY A 9 11.88 63.76 -22.80
N ILE A 10 11.88 62.55 -22.24
CA ILE A 10 13.11 61.78 -22.07
C ILE A 10 12.87 60.36 -22.57
N ARG A 11 13.79 59.99 -23.44
CA ARG A 11 13.88 58.79 -24.28
C ARG A 11 13.96 57.55 -23.39
N ARG A 12 13.18 56.50 -23.71
CA ARG A 12 13.45 55.14 -23.24
C ARG A 12 14.71 54.64 -23.96
N SER A 13 15.85 54.80 -23.29
CA SER A 13 17.12 54.19 -23.66
C SER A 13 17.09 52.71 -23.27
N LEU A 14 17.18 51.86 -24.29
CA LEU A 14 17.44 50.43 -24.20
C LEU A 14 18.85 50.23 -23.61
N ALA A 15 18.94 49.64 -22.41
CA ALA A 15 20.21 49.15 -21.87
C ALA A 15 20.08 47.62 -21.72
N MET A 16 20.55 46.95 -22.76
CA MET A 16 20.77 45.51 -22.84
C MET A 16 22.00 45.21 -21.98
N SER A 17 21.80 44.64 -20.79
CA SER A 17 22.88 44.15 -19.93
C SER A 17 22.91 42.63 -20.03
N THR A 18 23.80 42.12 -20.88
CA THR A 18 24.18 40.71 -20.93
C THR A 18 25.04 40.38 -19.71
N ALA A 19 24.44 39.76 -18.70
CA ALA A 19 25.18 39.12 -17.62
C ALA A 19 25.45 37.67 -18.00
N THR A 20 26.61 37.41 -18.60
CA THR A 20 27.14 36.06 -18.81
C THR A 20 27.70 35.58 -17.48
N ALA A 21 26.90 34.86 -16.70
CA ALA A 21 27.40 34.12 -15.54
C ALA A 21 27.99 32.79 -16.03
N LEU A 22 29.31 32.73 -16.22
CA LEU A 22 30.01 31.45 -16.21
C LEU A 22 30.01 30.92 -14.77
N ALA A 23 28.98 30.15 -14.42
CA ALA A 23 29.06 29.26 -13.28
C ALA A 23 30.00 28.12 -13.69
N SER A 24 31.26 28.22 -13.24
CA SER A 24 32.20 27.11 -13.24
C SER A 24 31.62 26.03 -12.32
N PHE A 25 30.88 25.08 -12.90
CA PHE A 25 30.56 23.81 -12.25
C PHE A 25 31.89 23.07 -12.06
N GLY A 26 32.53 23.31 -10.91
CA GLY A 26 33.46 22.35 -10.37
C GLY A 26 32.66 21.09 -10.13
N LEU A 27 32.91 20.08 -10.97
CA LEU A 27 32.44 18.72 -10.75
C LEU A 27 33.05 18.28 -9.42
N ALA A 28 32.30 18.47 -8.33
CA ALA A 28 32.65 17.90 -7.05
C ALA A 28 32.50 16.38 -7.24
N VAL A 29 33.62 15.72 -7.55
CA VAL A 29 33.73 14.27 -7.38
C VAL A 29 33.56 14.05 -5.89
N LEU A 30 32.32 13.77 -5.48
CA LEU A 30 32.05 13.27 -4.14
C LEU A 30 32.92 12.03 -3.98
N PRO A 31 33.67 11.89 -2.87
CA PRO A 31 34.44 10.69 -2.63
C PRO A 31 33.47 9.52 -2.64
N ALA A 32 33.72 8.53 -3.51
CA ALA A 32 33.00 7.26 -3.47
C ALA A 32 33.07 6.75 -2.02
N THR A 33 31.90 6.50 -1.43
CA THR A 33 31.79 5.76 -0.19
C THR A 33 32.57 4.46 -0.37
N PRO A 34 33.44 4.08 0.58
CA PRO A 34 34.16 2.83 0.45
C PRO A 34 33.15 1.70 0.34
N ALA A 35 33.29 0.85 -0.69
CA ALA A 35 32.53 -0.39 -0.81
C ALA A 35 32.60 -1.12 0.54
N HIS A 36 31.46 -1.50 1.11
CA HIS A 36 31.49 -2.37 2.27
C HIS A 36 32.00 -3.74 1.79
N ALA A 37 32.67 -4.46 2.69
CA ALA A 37 33.10 -5.81 2.35
C ALA A 37 31.88 -6.70 2.48
N LEU A 38 31.49 -7.35 1.38
CA LEU A 38 30.43 -8.35 1.39
C LEU A 38 30.65 -9.38 2.51
N PRO A 39 29.56 -9.88 3.14
CA PRO A 39 29.68 -10.91 4.16
C PRO A 39 30.46 -12.14 3.69
N ILE A 40 31.13 -12.81 4.62
CA ILE A 40 31.85 -14.05 4.33
C ILE A 40 30.88 -15.08 3.75
N GLY A 41 31.22 -15.61 2.57
CA GLY A 41 30.41 -16.60 1.84
C GLY A 41 29.57 -16.00 0.73
N CYS A 42 29.38 -14.67 0.72
CA CYS A 42 28.78 -13.96 -0.39
C CYS A 42 29.78 -13.71 -1.52
N THR A 43 29.25 -13.59 -2.73
CA THR A 43 29.98 -13.24 -3.96
C THR A 43 29.26 -12.09 -4.66
N GLY A 44 29.99 -11.26 -5.39
CA GLY A 44 29.43 -10.09 -6.06
C GLY A 44 30.35 -8.88 -5.89
N THR A 45 29.79 -7.71 -6.15
CA THR A 45 30.40 -6.41 -5.87
C THR A 45 29.40 -5.54 -5.14
N GLU A 46 29.90 -4.58 -4.37
CA GLU A 46 29.13 -3.42 -3.89
C GLU A 46 29.81 -2.19 -4.51
N THR A 47 29.18 -1.62 -5.52
CA THR A 47 29.61 -0.44 -6.26
C THR A 47 28.49 0.59 -6.27
N PRO A 48 28.75 1.86 -6.61
CA PRO A 48 27.68 2.85 -6.78
C PRO A 48 26.80 2.64 -8.05
N GLY A 49 26.82 1.44 -8.63
CA GLY A 49 26.06 1.10 -9.82
C GLY A 49 25.63 -0.37 -9.76
N PRO A 50 24.89 -0.87 -10.77
CA PRO A 50 24.19 -2.13 -10.69
C PRO A 50 25.07 -3.31 -10.24
N ASP A 51 24.72 -3.90 -9.11
CA ASP A 51 25.42 -5.01 -8.51
C ASP A 51 24.62 -6.32 -8.59
N ASN A 52 25.36 -7.43 -8.58
CA ASN A 52 24.78 -8.76 -8.47
C ASN A 52 25.43 -9.46 -7.28
N ILE A 53 24.69 -9.55 -6.18
CA ILE A 53 25.14 -10.12 -4.92
C ILE A 53 24.45 -11.47 -4.74
N PHE A 54 25.25 -12.50 -4.52
CA PHE A 54 24.78 -13.84 -4.22
C PHE A 54 25.38 -14.34 -2.92
N CYS A 55 24.52 -14.73 -1.98
CA CYS A 55 24.90 -15.37 -0.73
C CYS A 55 24.20 -16.74 -0.65
N PRO A 56 24.93 -17.87 -0.51
CA PRO A 56 24.29 -19.17 -0.32
C PRO A 56 23.38 -19.21 0.92
N LEU A 57 23.76 -18.50 1.98
CA LEU A 57 23.02 -18.24 3.22
C LEU A 57 23.44 -16.85 3.71
N LEU A 58 22.56 -16.15 4.42
CA LEU A 58 22.92 -14.92 5.13
C LEU A 58 22.75 -15.15 6.63
N LEU A 59 23.85 -15.20 7.37
CA LEU A 59 23.84 -15.57 8.78
C LEU A 59 23.50 -14.38 9.68
N ALA A 60 22.98 -14.65 10.87
CA ALA A 60 22.69 -13.62 11.87
C ALA A 60 23.91 -12.74 12.15
N GLY A 61 23.72 -11.43 12.14
CA GLY A 61 24.78 -10.42 12.31
C GLY A 61 25.60 -10.13 11.05
N GLN A 62 25.32 -10.80 9.92
CA GLN A 62 25.81 -10.36 8.61
C GLN A 62 24.88 -9.29 8.04
N THR A 63 25.45 -8.36 7.28
CA THR A 63 24.71 -7.27 6.63
C THR A 63 25.18 -7.13 5.20
N ILE A 64 24.23 -7.07 4.26
CA ILE A 64 24.44 -6.64 2.87
C ILE A 64 24.01 -5.18 2.78
N LYS A 65 24.81 -4.34 2.12
CA LYS A 65 24.47 -2.93 1.80
C LYS A 65 24.83 -2.67 0.34
N SER A 66 23.91 -2.90 -0.59
CA SER A 66 24.26 -2.81 -2.02
C SER A 66 24.42 -1.36 -2.49
N GLY A 67 23.55 -0.47 -2.00
CA GLY A 67 23.83 0.97 -1.98
C GLY A 67 23.06 1.74 -3.03
N ALA A 68 23.67 2.07 -4.16
CA ALA A 68 23.01 2.84 -5.21
C ALA A 68 23.21 2.13 -6.55
N GLY A 69 22.23 2.26 -7.45
CA GLY A 69 22.14 1.48 -8.66
C GLY A 69 21.14 0.35 -8.52
N GLN A 70 20.61 -0.12 -9.65
CA GLN A 70 19.63 -1.22 -9.66
C GLN A 70 20.34 -2.54 -9.38
N ASP A 71 20.20 -3.01 -8.15
CA ASP A 71 20.92 -4.15 -7.61
C ASP A 71 20.07 -5.42 -7.64
N THR A 72 20.75 -6.57 -7.70
CA THR A 72 20.12 -7.88 -7.57
C THR A 72 20.79 -8.64 -6.43
N ILE A 73 20.02 -8.91 -5.38
CA ILE A 73 20.49 -9.62 -4.19
C ILE A 73 19.78 -10.97 -4.13
N THR A 74 20.54 -12.07 -4.12
CA THR A 74 20.00 -13.42 -4.03
C THR A 74 20.55 -14.15 -2.82
N ILE A 75 19.64 -14.61 -1.94
CA ILE A 75 19.95 -15.51 -0.83
C ILE A 75 19.49 -16.93 -1.19
N GLY A 76 20.44 -17.85 -1.35
CA GLY A 76 20.18 -19.23 -1.76
C GLY A 76 19.51 -20.11 -0.70
N GLY A 77 19.39 -19.64 0.53
CA GLY A 77 18.78 -20.33 1.66
C GLY A 77 18.14 -19.33 2.63
N ASP A 78 18.26 -19.57 3.93
CA ASP A 78 17.68 -18.67 4.95
C ASP A 78 18.42 -17.34 5.03
N ALA A 79 17.66 -16.27 5.24
CA ALA A 79 18.13 -14.91 5.48
C ALA A 79 17.96 -14.54 6.96
N ASP A 80 18.98 -14.85 7.77
CA ASP A 80 19.05 -14.53 9.21
C ASP A 80 19.70 -13.17 9.50
N GLY A 81 20.40 -12.62 8.52
CA GLY A 81 21.08 -11.32 8.63
C GLY A 81 20.22 -10.14 8.13
N THR A 82 20.86 -9.01 7.89
CA THR A 82 20.21 -7.80 7.40
C THR A 82 20.51 -7.58 5.92
N ILE A 83 19.50 -7.21 5.14
CA ILE A 83 19.64 -6.72 3.77
C ILE A 83 19.15 -5.28 3.73
N ASP A 84 19.95 -4.41 3.12
CA ASP A 84 19.68 -3.01 2.82
C ASP A 84 20.04 -2.86 1.33
N ALA A 85 19.03 -2.79 0.46
CA ALA A 85 19.23 -2.71 -0.99
C ALA A 85 19.57 -1.26 -1.41
N GLY A 86 18.92 -0.29 -0.77
CA GLY A 86 19.40 1.08 -0.72
C GLY A 86 18.57 1.98 -1.61
N GLY A 87 19.11 2.41 -2.75
CA GLY A 87 18.42 3.33 -3.64
C GLY A 87 18.42 2.84 -5.08
N ASP A 88 17.42 3.30 -5.85
CA ASP A 88 17.07 2.82 -7.19
C ASP A 88 16.28 1.50 -7.16
N ALA A 89 15.79 1.05 -8.32
CA ALA A 89 14.92 -0.13 -8.40
C ALA A 89 15.71 -1.44 -8.25
N ASP A 90 15.54 -2.09 -7.10
CA ASP A 90 16.27 -3.28 -6.70
C ASP A 90 15.44 -4.55 -6.83
N THR A 91 16.13 -5.69 -6.82
CA THR A 91 15.51 -7.01 -6.76
C THR A 91 16.14 -7.85 -5.67
N VAL A 92 15.35 -8.25 -4.69
CA VAL A 92 15.76 -9.14 -3.61
C VAL A 92 15.03 -10.47 -3.73
N HIS A 93 15.79 -11.56 -3.86
CA HIS A 93 15.27 -12.91 -3.97
C HIS A 93 15.79 -13.81 -2.85
N ILE A 94 14.88 -14.38 -2.05
CA ILE A 94 15.21 -15.28 -0.94
C ILE A 94 14.59 -16.66 -1.20
N VAL A 95 15.43 -17.67 -1.35
CA VAL A 95 14.97 -19.05 -1.59
C VAL A 95 14.48 -19.70 -0.28
N GLY A 96 15.08 -19.38 0.86
CA GLY A 96 14.71 -19.91 2.17
C GLY A 96 13.76 -19.02 2.96
N ASN A 97 13.83 -19.12 4.28
CA ASN A 97 13.04 -18.35 5.23
C ASN A 97 13.67 -16.98 5.51
N ILE A 98 12.85 -16.04 5.98
CA ILE A 98 13.28 -14.70 6.38
C ILE A 98 13.21 -14.62 7.90
N ASN A 99 14.37 -14.60 8.54
CA ASN A 99 14.52 -14.54 9.98
C ASN A 99 15.18 -13.23 10.45
N GLY A 100 15.76 -12.46 9.51
CA GLY A 100 16.36 -11.16 9.72
C GLY A 100 15.55 -10.00 9.11
N GLN A 101 16.20 -8.85 8.95
CA GLN A 101 15.58 -7.60 8.50
C GLN A 101 15.87 -7.36 7.02
N ILE A 102 14.85 -6.97 6.26
CA ILE A 102 14.98 -6.59 4.86
C ILE A 102 14.45 -5.17 4.69
N ASP A 103 15.27 -4.31 4.13
CA ASP A 103 14.95 -2.93 3.76
C ASP A 103 15.32 -2.79 2.27
N LEU A 104 14.33 -2.54 1.41
CA LEU A 104 14.54 -2.36 -0.03
C LEU A 104 14.99 -0.90 -0.30
N GLY A 105 14.41 0.05 0.43
CA GLY A 105 14.93 1.40 0.58
C GLY A 105 14.15 2.41 -0.25
N SER A 106 14.71 2.92 -1.34
CA SER A 106 13.98 3.84 -2.21
C SER A 106 14.11 3.40 -3.65
N GLY A 107 13.02 3.38 -4.40
CA GLY A 107 13.01 2.73 -5.70
C GLY A 107 11.68 2.04 -5.94
N ASN A 108 11.52 1.47 -7.12
CA ASN A 108 10.39 0.57 -7.37
C ASN A 108 10.95 -0.84 -7.30
N ASP A 109 10.88 -1.44 -6.12
CA ASP A 109 11.63 -2.64 -5.79
C ASP A 109 10.80 -3.89 -6.00
N VAL A 110 11.51 -5.01 -6.14
CA VAL A 110 10.89 -6.33 -6.26
C VAL A 110 11.46 -7.24 -5.20
N PHE A 111 10.62 -7.58 -4.23
CA PHE A 111 10.91 -8.58 -3.23
C PHE A 111 10.22 -9.91 -3.58
N THR A 112 11.01 -10.98 -3.61
CA THR A 112 10.50 -12.34 -3.82
C THR A 112 11.04 -13.30 -2.77
N ALA A 113 10.16 -14.11 -2.19
CA ALA A 113 10.59 -15.16 -1.25
C ALA A 113 9.80 -16.45 -1.37
N ALA A 114 10.51 -17.59 -1.46
CA ALA A 114 9.88 -18.90 -1.52
C ALA A 114 9.53 -19.46 -0.13
N GLY A 115 10.30 -19.11 0.90
CA GLY A 115 10.02 -19.48 2.29
C GLY A 115 9.11 -18.51 3.01
N SER A 116 9.00 -18.70 4.33
CA SER A 116 8.19 -17.85 5.20
C SER A 116 9.05 -16.88 6.00
N THR A 117 8.48 -15.74 6.35
CA THR A 117 8.95 -14.88 7.44
C THR A 117 8.72 -15.57 8.79
N SER A 118 9.74 -15.57 9.66
CA SER A 118 9.72 -16.21 10.98
C SER A 118 9.70 -15.17 12.09
N ALA A 119 8.60 -14.99 12.82
CA ALA A 119 8.53 -14.03 13.92
C ALA A 119 9.60 -14.29 14.99
N LEU A 120 10.58 -13.40 15.07
CA LEU A 120 11.32 -13.12 16.29
C LEU A 120 10.82 -11.79 16.84
N ALA A 121 10.63 -11.74 18.15
CA ALA A 121 9.94 -10.65 18.85
C ALA A 121 10.63 -9.28 18.69
N PRO A 122 9.92 -8.18 19.02
CA PRO A 122 10.44 -6.85 18.80
C PRO A 122 11.73 -6.48 19.55
N GLY A 123 12.83 -6.23 18.82
CA GLY A 123 14.06 -5.55 19.28
C GLY A 123 14.25 -4.08 18.79
N PRO A 124 14.61 -3.12 19.66
CA PRO A 124 14.50 -1.69 19.33
C PRO A 124 15.48 -1.26 18.22
N THR A 125 14.99 -0.57 17.19
CA THR A 125 15.70 0.16 16.11
C THR A 125 16.46 -0.73 15.12
N VAL A 126 16.13 -0.86 13.83
CA VAL A 126 15.59 0.06 12.80
C VAL A 126 14.11 -0.28 12.48
N HIS A 127 13.23 0.73 12.55
CA HIS A 127 11.79 0.78 12.22
C HIS A 127 10.80 -0.29 12.74
N ASP A 128 11.21 -1.52 13.03
CA ASP A 128 10.69 -2.37 14.09
C ASP A 128 11.52 -3.67 14.10
N ALA A 129 12.36 -3.84 15.10
CA ALA A 129 12.06 -4.84 16.09
C ALA A 129 11.27 -6.10 15.60
N GLY A 130 12.00 -7.06 15.05
CA GLY A 130 11.48 -8.36 14.59
C GLY A 130 11.55 -8.45 13.07
N PRO A 131 11.68 -9.65 12.46
CA PRO A 131 11.89 -9.77 11.03
C PRO A 131 10.73 -9.13 10.28
N ALA A 132 11.07 -8.02 9.63
CA ALA A 132 10.21 -7.22 8.83
C ALA A 132 10.82 -7.09 7.43
N VAL A 133 9.94 -6.94 6.46
CA VAL A 133 10.30 -6.54 5.11
C VAL A 133 9.73 -5.15 4.91
N HIS A 134 10.58 -4.18 4.64
CA HIS A 134 10.23 -2.80 4.36
C HIS A 134 10.49 -2.52 2.88
N GLY A 135 9.48 -2.05 2.16
CA GLY A 135 9.60 -1.54 0.81
C GLY A 135 10.34 -0.22 0.80
N GLY A 136 9.78 0.75 1.52
CA GLY A 136 10.34 2.08 1.66
C GLY A 136 9.66 3.04 0.69
N ASP A 137 10.40 3.94 0.05
CA ASP A 137 9.82 4.91 -0.88
C ASP A 137 9.79 4.35 -2.32
N GLY A 138 8.63 4.23 -2.93
CA GLY A 138 8.36 3.95 -4.34
C GLY A 138 7.33 2.83 -4.50
N ASN A 139 7.09 2.42 -5.74
CA ASN A 139 6.01 1.46 -6.02
C ASN A 139 6.58 0.04 -6.03
N ASP A 140 6.48 -0.66 -4.91
CA ASP A 140 7.13 -1.93 -4.67
C ASP A 140 6.24 -3.14 -4.98
N ILE A 141 6.90 -4.28 -5.20
CA ILE A 141 6.23 -5.56 -5.44
C ILE A 141 6.75 -6.59 -4.46
N PHE A 142 5.84 -7.11 -3.63
CA PHE A 142 6.08 -8.22 -2.73
C PHE A 142 5.42 -9.48 -3.27
N ASP A 143 6.22 -10.46 -3.67
CA ASP A 143 5.76 -11.76 -4.20
C ASP A 143 6.34 -12.89 -3.34
N MET A 144 5.58 -13.33 -2.34
CA MET A 144 6.07 -14.36 -1.42
C MET A 144 5.14 -15.57 -1.37
N GLY A 145 5.73 -16.70 -0.98
CA GLY A 145 5.01 -17.94 -0.73
C GLY A 145 4.01 -17.83 0.43
N ALA A 146 4.28 -18.53 1.53
CA ALA A 146 3.39 -18.51 2.69
C ALA A 146 3.84 -17.48 3.73
N TRP A 147 2.95 -16.55 4.10
CA TRP A 147 3.16 -15.55 5.16
C TRP A 147 2.62 -16.09 6.47
N ASN A 148 3.51 -16.69 7.26
CA ASN A 148 3.11 -17.37 8.49
C ASN A 148 3.37 -16.52 9.75
N SER A 149 4.20 -15.49 9.65
CA SER A 149 4.51 -14.56 10.74
C SER A 149 5.30 -13.33 10.25
N GLY A 150 5.50 -12.30 11.06
CA GLY A 150 6.27 -11.10 10.67
C GLY A 150 5.48 -10.13 9.79
N THR A 151 5.96 -8.88 9.69
CA THR A 151 5.24 -7.79 9.02
C THR A 151 5.91 -7.42 7.72
N VAL A 152 5.12 -7.15 6.68
CA VAL A 152 5.57 -6.53 5.45
C VAL A 152 4.97 -5.13 5.39
N TYR A 153 5.83 -4.13 5.22
CA TYR A 153 5.49 -2.72 5.09
C TYR A 153 5.80 -2.31 3.65
N GLY A 154 4.82 -1.75 2.94
CA GLY A 154 5.06 -1.05 1.68
C GLY A 154 5.74 0.30 1.93
N GLU A 155 5.21 1.03 2.90
CA GLU A 155 5.64 2.36 3.35
C GLU A 155 5.15 3.50 2.47
N GLY A 156 5.84 3.92 1.41
CA GLY A 156 5.36 5.03 0.59
C GLY A 156 5.41 4.71 -0.88
N GLY A 157 4.34 4.97 -1.63
CA GLY A 157 4.20 4.62 -3.05
C GLY A 157 3.00 3.70 -3.27
N ASP A 158 2.65 3.43 -4.53
CA ASP A 158 1.55 2.50 -4.84
C ASP A 158 2.11 1.05 -4.88
N ASP A 159 1.98 0.32 -3.78
CA ASP A 159 2.60 -1.00 -3.59
C ASP A 159 1.70 -2.17 -4.01
N ALA A 160 2.32 -3.32 -4.30
CA ALA A 160 1.63 -4.52 -4.70
C ALA A 160 2.05 -5.75 -3.88
N PHE A 161 1.10 -6.35 -3.17
CA PHE A 161 1.30 -7.51 -2.33
C PHE A 161 0.62 -8.75 -2.93
N ASP A 162 1.43 -9.76 -3.23
CA ASP A 162 1.02 -11.07 -3.69
C ASP A 162 1.57 -12.14 -2.74
N ALA A 163 0.69 -12.69 -1.91
CA ALA A 163 0.98 -13.85 -1.07
C ALA A 163 0.27 -15.10 -1.60
N TYR A 164 0.85 -16.29 -1.43
CA TYR A 164 0.14 -17.54 -1.66
C TYR A 164 -0.87 -17.84 -0.55
N SER A 165 -0.52 -17.54 0.71
CA SER A 165 -1.39 -17.70 1.87
C SER A 165 -0.92 -16.83 3.03
N ILE A 166 -1.84 -16.21 3.78
CA ILE A 166 -1.54 -15.50 5.02
C ILE A 166 -2.14 -16.30 6.18
N THR A 167 -1.28 -16.89 7.00
CA THR A 167 -1.69 -17.71 8.15
C THR A 167 -1.24 -17.04 9.43
N ARG A 168 -2.19 -16.69 10.29
CA ARG A 168 -1.89 -16.05 11.58
C ARG A 168 -1.37 -17.07 12.59
N LEU A 169 -0.17 -16.85 13.13
CA LEU A 169 0.32 -17.53 14.33
C LEU A 169 -0.05 -16.74 15.60
N PRO A 170 -0.34 -17.41 16.74
CA PRO A 170 -0.81 -16.75 17.96
C PRO A 170 0.16 -15.77 18.63
N THR A 171 1.46 -15.83 18.29
CA THR A 171 2.53 -15.13 19.03
C THR A 171 3.03 -13.86 18.36
N ALA A 172 2.70 -13.64 17.08
CA ALA A 172 2.95 -12.43 16.32
C ALA A 172 2.18 -12.58 15.00
N PRO A 173 1.01 -11.92 14.83
CA PRO A 173 0.27 -12.06 13.59
C PRO A 173 1.10 -11.48 12.45
N PRO A 174 1.09 -12.13 11.27
CA PRO A 174 1.54 -11.45 10.08
C PRO A 174 0.58 -10.30 9.77
N SER A 175 1.16 -9.14 9.44
CA SER A 175 0.43 -8.01 8.89
C SER A 175 1.05 -7.60 7.57
N ALA A 176 0.20 -7.37 6.58
CA ALA A 176 0.53 -6.64 5.37
C ALA A 176 0.07 -5.20 5.58
N LEU A 177 0.97 -4.25 5.39
CA LEU A 177 0.74 -2.84 5.64
C LEU A 177 1.11 -2.11 4.35
N GLY A 178 0.13 -1.48 3.70
CA GLY A 178 0.33 -0.73 2.46
C GLY A 178 1.18 0.50 2.71
N GLY A 179 0.59 1.50 3.36
CA GLY A 179 1.30 2.72 3.74
C GLY A 179 0.68 3.94 3.06
N ASP A 180 1.50 4.86 2.58
CA ASP A 180 1.07 6.00 1.79
C ASP A 180 0.97 5.60 0.31
N GLY A 181 -0.21 5.60 -0.31
CA GLY A 181 -0.35 5.30 -1.74
C GLY A 181 -1.60 4.49 -2.04
N ASN A 182 -1.82 4.12 -3.30
CA ASN A 182 -2.96 3.29 -3.67
C ASN A 182 -2.48 1.84 -3.82
N ASP A 183 -2.51 1.11 -2.71
CA ASP A 183 -1.92 -0.21 -2.61
C ASP A 183 -2.83 -1.30 -3.13
N THR A 184 -2.24 -2.41 -3.56
CA THR A 184 -2.98 -3.55 -4.11
C THR A 184 -2.57 -4.85 -3.42
N PHE A 185 -3.51 -5.48 -2.73
CA PHE A 185 -3.37 -6.81 -2.15
C PHE A 185 -4.14 -7.84 -2.98
N GLY A 186 -3.49 -8.95 -3.34
CA GLY A 186 -4.13 -10.06 -4.07
C GLY A 186 -4.21 -9.84 -5.57
N ARG A 187 -3.13 -9.32 -6.17
CA ARG A 187 -3.05 -8.99 -7.61
C ARG A 187 -3.07 -10.24 -8.50
N ARG A 188 -2.43 -11.35 -8.09
CA ARG A 188 -2.30 -12.58 -8.91
C ARG A 188 -3.00 -13.80 -8.34
N THR A 189 -3.08 -13.92 -7.02
CA THR A 189 -3.64 -15.10 -6.35
C THR A 189 -4.76 -14.68 -5.42
N PHE A 190 -5.91 -15.34 -5.56
CA PHE A 190 -6.91 -15.38 -4.50
C PHE A 190 -6.33 -16.20 -3.35
N PHE A 191 -5.67 -15.55 -2.41
CA PHE A 191 -5.08 -16.24 -1.26
C PHE A 191 -6.14 -16.51 -0.18
N PRO A 192 -6.06 -17.65 0.51
CA PRO A 192 -6.77 -17.84 1.75
C PRO A 192 -6.07 -17.07 2.89
N MET A 193 -6.86 -16.34 3.65
CA MET A 193 -6.48 -15.75 4.94
C MET A 193 -7.09 -16.61 6.05
N ALA A 194 -6.24 -17.20 6.88
CA ALA A 194 -6.69 -18.05 7.98
C ALA A 194 -6.10 -17.55 9.29
N ALA A 195 -6.95 -17.10 10.21
CA ALA A 195 -6.50 -16.74 11.55
C ALA A 195 -6.51 -17.95 12.50
N ALA A 196 -5.37 -18.25 13.13
CA ALA A 196 -5.37 -19.02 14.37
C ALA A 196 -5.70 -18.08 15.54
N ALA A 197 -7.00 -17.98 15.86
CA ALA A 197 -7.60 -17.57 17.14
C ALA A 197 -7.06 -16.32 17.90
N TYR A 198 -7.98 -15.36 18.13
CA TYR A 198 -8.00 -14.26 19.12
C TYR A 198 -7.05 -13.05 18.96
N GLY A 199 -7.65 -11.85 18.86
CA GLY A 199 -7.07 -10.52 19.11
C GLY A 199 -7.26 -9.49 17.98
N ASP A 200 -7.47 -8.22 18.35
CA ASP A 200 -7.75 -7.04 17.48
C ASP A 200 -6.53 -6.57 16.66
N GLN A 201 -5.90 -7.44 15.86
CA GLN A 201 -4.81 -7.04 14.97
C GLN A 201 -5.12 -7.43 13.52
N SER A 202 -5.12 -6.42 12.66
CA SER A 202 -5.42 -6.50 11.23
C SER A 202 -4.34 -7.26 10.47
N ALA A 203 -4.77 -8.20 9.64
CA ALA A 203 -3.91 -9.03 8.83
C ALA A 203 -3.49 -8.31 7.54
N ILE A 204 -4.34 -7.39 7.06
CA ILE A 204 -4.08 -6.50 5.94
C ILE A 204 -4.61 -5.11 6.32
N GLN A 205 -3.81 -4.08 6.08
CA GLN A 205 -4.20 -2.68 6.20
C GLN A 205 -3.72 -1.93 4.96
N GLY A 206 -4.63 -1.22 4.32
CA GLY A 206 -4.32 -0.29 3.23
C GLY A 206 -3.50 0.91 3.71
N GLN A 207 -4.06 1.66 4.67
CA GLN A 207 -3.54 2.88 5.29
C GLN A 207 -3.98 4.14 4.54
N LEU A 208 -3.07 4.96 4.01
CA LEU A 208 -3.47 6.21 3.34
C LEU A 208 -3.56 5.96 1.83
N GLY A 209 -4.72 6.24 1.23
CA GLY A 209 -4.89 6.21 -0.22
C GLY A 209 -6.07 5.35 -0.63
N ASN A 210 -6.23 5.08 -1.93
CA ASN A 210 -7.40 4.31 -2.41
C ASN A 210 -6.98 2.88 -2.71
N ASP A 211 -7.13 2.01 -1.73
CA ASP A 211 -6.55 0.68 -1.75
C ASP A 211 -7.46 -0.35 -2.40
N ILE A 212 -6.85 -1.40 -2.95
CA ILE A 212 -7.54 -2.54 -3.53
C ILE A 212 -7.13 -3.78 -2.76
N ILE A 213 -8.05 -4.32 -1.96
CA ILE A 213 -7.84 -5.54 -1.20
C ILE A 213 -8.75 -6.63 -1.75
N ARG A 214 -8.15 -7.69 -2.32
CA ARG A 214 -8.88 -8.82 -2.88
C ARG A 214 -8.37 -10.13 -2.30
N GLY A 215 -9.29 -11.00 -1.89
CA GLY A 215 -8.94 -12.33 -1.43
C GLY A 215 -9.96 -13.39 -1.81
N GLY A 216 -9.53 -14.65 -1.71
CA GLY A 216 -10.42 -15.78 -1.94
C GLY A 216 -11.28 -16.05 -0.72
N ILE A 217 -10.61 -16.57 0.32
CA ILE A 217 -11.25 -16.97 1.58
C ILE A 217 -10.67 -16.10 2.68
N CYS A 218 -11.53 -15.59 3.55
CA CYS A 218 -11.18 -14.85 4.73
C CYS A 218 -11.81 -15.53 5.95
N ILE A 219 -10.98 -16.02 6.87
CA ILE A 219 -11.42 -16.68 8.10
C ILE A 219 -10.88 -15.95 9.32
N LEU A 220 -11.78 -15.47 10.19
CA LEU A 220 -11.48 -14.90 11.51
C LEU A 220 -10.36 -13.84 11.52
N SER A 221 -10.23 -13.09 10.43
CA SER A 221 -9.18 -12.08 10.20
C SER A 221 -9.80 -10.68 10.14
N VAL A 222 -8.98 -9.65 10.36
CA VAL A 222 -9.39 -8.26 10.20
C VAL A 222 -8.68 -7.68 8.97
N VAL A 223 -9.43 -6.99 8.12
CA VAL A 223 -8.98 -6.30 6.92
C VAL A 223 -9.49 -4.88 6.99
N GLU A 224 -8.59 -3.91 6.86
CA GLU A 224 -8.91 -2.49 6.99
C GLU A 224 -8.40 -1.73 5.76
N GLY A 225 -9.26 -0.89 5.18
CA GLY A 225 -8.87 0.08 4.15
C GLY A 225 -8.09 1.24 4.78
N ASN A 226 -8.70 1.86 5.80
CA ASN A 226 -8.28 3.07 6.52
C ASN A 226 -8.68 4.36 5.80
N ASP A 227 -7.76 5.26 5.46
CA ASP A 227 -8.09 6.57 4.91
C ASP A 227 -8.10 6.51 3.38
N GLY A 228 -9.21 6.85 2.73
CA GLY A 228 -9.34 6.94 1.28
C GLY A 228 -10.52 6.14 0.75
N ASN A 229 -10.67 6.02 -0.58
CA ASN A 229 -11.84 5.32 -1.15
C ASN A 229 -11.45 3.89 -1.54
N ASP A 230 -11.61 2.97 -0.62
CA ASP A 230 -11.07 1.62 -0.71
C ASP A 230 -12.01 0.65 -1.42
N SER A 231 -11.44 -0.43 -1.96
CA SER A 231 -12.18 -1.54 -2.53
C SER A 231 -11.74 -2.85 -1.90
N ILE A 232 -12.57 -3.38 -1.01
CA ILE A 232 -12.33 -4.61 -0.26
C ILE A 232 -13.29 -5.70 -0.75
N SER A 233 -12.76 -6.82 -1.24
CA SER A 233 -13.58 -7.88 -1.84
C SER A 233 -13.07 -9.28 -1.52
N PHE A 234 -13.93 -10.09 -0.91
CA PHE A 234 -13.64 -11.49 -0.58
C PHE A 234 -14.76 -12.41 -1.07
N ILE A 235 -14.40 -13.57 -1.63
CA ILE A 235 -15.37 -14.56 -2.16
C ILE A 235 -16.03 -15.35 -1.02
N ASP A 236 -15.32 -15.58 0.08
CA ASP A 236 -15.81 -16.28 1.26
C ASP A 236 -15.30 -15.57 2.52
N SER A 237 -16.18 -15.16 3.42
CA SER A 237 -15.87 -14.30 4.57
C SER A 237 -16.33 -14.89 5.91
N ASN A 238 -15.93 -16.12 6.19
CA ASN A 238 -16.27 -16.85 7.42
C ASN A 238 -15.64 -16.22 8.69
N GLY A 239 -16.38 -15.29 9.30
CA GLY A 239 -15.99 -14.62 10.54
C GLY A 239 -14.96 -13.50 10.34
N CYS A 240 -14.80 -13.00 9.12
CA CYS A 240 -13.91 -11.86 8.87
C CYS A 240 -14.54 -10.52 9.22
N ILE A 241 -13.71 -9.61 9.70
CA ILE A 241 -14.04 -8.22 9.95
C ILE A 241 -13.46 -7.41 8.80
N LEU A 242 -14.32 -6.81 7.98
CA LEU A 242 -13.93 -5.88 6.92
C LEU A 242 -14.31 -4.47 7.36
N ARG A 243 -13.35 -3.54 7.29
CA ARG A 243 -13.55 -2.13 7.60
C ARG A 243 -13.07 -1.29 6.45
N GLY A 244 -13.93 -0.42 5.93
CA GLY A 244 -13.56 0.59 4.94
C GLY A 244 -12.65 1.61 5.61
N GLY A 245 -13.24 2.48 6.44
CA GLY A 245 -12.52 3.49 7.20
C GLY A 245 -13.06 4.87 6.85
N ASP A 246 -12.19 5.87 6.79
CA ASP A 246 -12.58 7.22 6.37
C ASP A 246 -12.59 7.29 4.83
N GLY A 247 -13.75 7.52 4.20
CA GLY A 247 -13.78 7.65 2.74
C GLY A 247 -15.10 7.26 2.10
N ASN A 248 -15.09 6.80 0.85
CA ASN A 248 -16.29 6.23 0.22
C ASN A 248 -15.93 4.86 -0.33
N ASP A 249 -16.15 3.87 0.50
CA ASP A 249 -15.58 2.55 0.32
C ASP A 249 -16.53 1.60 -0.41
N LYS A 250 -15.95 0.56 -0.99
CA LYS A 250 -16.68 -0.54 -1.64
C LYS A 250 -16.29 -1.84 -0.97
N LEU A 251 -17.21 -2.36 -0.16
CA LEU A 251 -17.03 -3.60 0.57
C LEU A 251 -17.89 -4.68 -0.10
N HIS A 252 -17.26 -5.81 -0.42
CA HIS A 252 -17.94 -6.96 -0.98
C HIS A 252 -17.58 -8.23 -0.21
N VAL A 253 -18.62 -8.90 0.30
CA VAL A 253 -18.50 -10.21 0.93
C VAL A 253 -19.31 -11.24 0.15
N GLY A 254 -18.66 -12.32 -0.26
CA GLY A 254 -19.32 -13.41 -0.95
C GLY A 254 -20.02 -14.36 0.01
N ALA A 255 -19.82 -15.67 -0.18
CA ALA A 255 -20.50 -16.70 0.58
C ALA A 255 -20.12 -16.72 2.08
N GLU A 256 -21.04 -17.22 2.91
CA GLU A 256 -20.79 -17.56 4.32
C GLU A 256 -20.27 -16.41 5.20
N ALA A 257 -20.59 -15.17 4.83
CA ALA A 257 -20.23 -13.97 5.56
C ALA A 257 -20.92 -13.93 6.93
N THR A 258 -20.16 -14.26 7.97
CA THR A 258 -20.61 -14.39 9.38
C THR A 258 -19.92 -13.39 10.33
N GLY A 259 -18.99 -12.57 9.81
CA GLY A 259 -18.24 -11.60 10.61
C GLY A 259 -18.86 -10.19 10.63
N GLU A 260 -18.03 -9.17 10.51
CA GLU A 260 -18.42 -7.75 10.55
C GLU A 260 -18.08 -7.09 9.21
N VAL A 261 -18.99 -6.28 8.70
CA VAL A 261 -18.74 -5.37 7.56
C VAL A 261 -19.08 -3.97 8.04
N ASN A 262 -18.10 -3.08 8.04
CA ASN A 262 -18.26 -1.72 8.51
C ASN A 262 -17.70 -0.75 7.47
N GLY A 263 -18.56 0.06 6.84
CA GLY A 263 -18.11 1.09 5.90
C GLY A 263 -17.20 2.12 6.56
N GLY A 264 -17.57 2.59 7.75
CA GLY A 264 -16.88 3.66 8.45
C GLY A 264 -17.45 5.04 8.10
N PRO A 265 -16.71 6.13 8.35
CA PRO A 265 -17.15 7.46 7.95
C PRO A 265 -17.14 7.69 6.43
N GLY A 266 -18.34 7.84 5.87
CA GLY A 266 -18.55 8.46 4.55
C GLY A 266 -19.71 7.83 3.80
N ASN A 267 -19.63 7.70 2.47
CA ASN A 267 -20.72 7.11 1.67
C ASN A 267 -20.29 5.74 1.11
N ASP A 268 -20.46 4.72 1.93
CA ASP A 268 -19.91 3.39 1.65
C ASP A 268 -20.95 2.48 0.99
N MET A 269 -20.48 1.63 0.09
CA MET A 269 -21.28 0.63 -0.60
C MET A 269 -20.88 -0.76 -0.14
N CYS A 270 -21.77 -1.44 0.57
CA CYS A 270 -21.58 -2.81 1.01
C CYS A 270 -22.47 -3.74 0.18
N THR A 271 -21.89 -4.83 -0.34
CA THR A 271 -22.59 -5.79 -1.21
C THR A 271 -22.33 -7.23 -0.77
N GLU A 272 -23.34 -8.08 -0.94
CA GLU A 272 -23.32 -9.48 -0.52
C GLU A 272 -23.90 -10.43 -1.58
N ASP A 273 -23.30 -11.63 -1.72
CA ASP A 273 -23.77 -12.64 -2.68
C ASP A 273 -24.88 -13.57 -2.11
N LEU A 274 -24.85 -13.79 -0.79
CA LEU A 274 -25.74 -14.70 -0.05
C LEU A 274 -26.25 -14.00 1.20
N PRO A 275 -27.37 -14.45 1.81
CA PRO A 275 -27.88 -13.84 3.03
C PRO A 275 -26.78 -13.79 4.09
N PHE A 276 -26.44 -12.57 4.50
CA PHE A 276 -25.41 -12.30 5.49
C PHE A 276 -25.90 -12.67 6.88
N PHE A 277 -25.04 -13.35 7.64
CA PHE A 277 -25.33 -13.82 8.99
C PHE A 277 -24.50 -13.08 10.05
N GLY A 278 -23.78 -12.03 9.65
CA GLY A 278 -22.93 -11.20 10.50
C GLY A 278 -23.58 -9.87 10.92
N THR A 279 -22.74 -8.87 11.21
CA THR A 279 -23.14 -7.48 11.48
C THR A 279 -22.69 -6.51 10.38
N GLU A 280 -23.62 -5.69 9.90
CA GLU A 280 -23.38 -4.68 8.87
C GLU A 280 -23.65 -3.31 9.48
N GLU A 281 -22.68 -2.40 9.41
CA GLU A 281 -22.78 -1.04 9.95
C GLU A 281 -22.18 -0.01 8.99
N ALA A 282 -22.68 1.23 9.06
CA ALA A 282 -22.19 2.35 8.26
C ALA A 282 -22.13 2.08 6.75
N CYS A 283 -23.03 1.26 6.24
CA CYS A 283 -23.20 0.99 4.81
C CYS A 283 -24.45 1.72 4.30
N GLU A 284 -24.33 2.45 3.20
CA GLU A 284 -25.50 3.01 2.53
C GLU A 284 -26.20 1.89 1.75
N PRO A 285 -27.54 1.74 1.88
CA PRO A 285 -28.24 0.73 1.11
C PRO A 285 -28.13 1.05 -0.37
N ASP A 286 -27.86 0.01 -1.17
CA ASP A 286 -27.88 0.01 -2.62
C ASP A 286 -29.32 0.28 -3.11
N THR A 287 -29.80 1.51 -2.89
CA THR A 287 -31.08 1.97 -3.41
C THR A 287 -30.82 2.47 -4.81
N PRO A 288 -31.24 1.74 -5.88
CA PRO A 288 -31.27 2.34 -7.19
C PRO A 288 -32.13 3.60 -7.07
N ALA A 289 -31.52 4.75 -7.39
CA ALA A 289 -32.20 6.04 -7.42
C ALA A 289 -33.58 5.84 -8.07
N PRO A 290 -34.70 6.26 -7.45
CA PRO A 290 -36.02 5.90 -7.93
C PRO A 290 -36.18 6.39 -9.37
N SER A 291 -36.18 5.45 -10.31
CA SER A 291 -36.43 5.70 -11.71
C SER A 291 -37.86 6.23 -11.82
N HIS A 292 -37.97 7.54 -12.02
CA HIS A 292 -39.14 8.25 -12.52
C HIS A 292 -40.50 7.73 -11.98
N ALA A 293 -40.98 8.37 -10.90
CA ALA A 293 -42.40 8.37 -10.61
C ALA A 293 -43.20 8.78 -11.88
N PRO A 294 -44.27 8.07 -12.25
CA PRO A 294 -45.13 8.52 -13.32
C PRO A 294 -45.74 9.86 -12.90
N ARG A 295 -45.53 10.91 -13.70
CA ARG A 295 -46.26 12.18 -13.57
C ARG A 295 -47.75 11.89 -13.74
N ASN A 296 -48.46 11.67 -12.63
CA ASN A 296 -49.90 11.75 -12.61
C ASN A 296 -50.29 13.22 -12.87
N GLY A 297 -50.61 13.50 -14.13
CA GLY A 297 -51.24 14.74 -14.52
C GLY A 297 -52.68 14.75 -14.01
N SER A 298 -52.91 15.40 -12.88
CA SER A 298 -54.23 15.90 -12.51
C SER A 298 -54.11 17.40 -12.22
N GLN A 299 -54.34 18.20 -13.26
CA GLN A 299 -54.62 19.62 -13.12
C GLN A 299 -55.74 19.97 -14.09
N GLN A 300 -57.00 20.02 -13.60
CA GLN A 300 -57.91 21.16 -13.73
C GLN A 300 -59.29 20.87 -13.13
N ASP A 301 -59.61 21.64 -12.09
CA ASP A 301 -60.91 21.94 -11.46
C ASP A 301 -61.76 22.84 -12.42
N PRO A 302 -62.97 23.36 -12.08
CA PRO A 302 -64.22 22.77 -11.56
C PRO A 302 -65.48 23.25 -12.36
N ALA A 303 -66.63 22.55 -12.36
CA ALA A 303 -67.95 23.17 -12.62
C ALA A 303 -69.18 22.27 -12.30
N SER A 304 -70.01 22.78 -11.39
CA SER A 304 -71.49 22.74 -11.33
C SER A 304 -72.29 21.50 -11.78
N GLY A 305 -73.14 20.98 -10.89
CA GLY A 305 -74.28 20.15 -11.29
C GLY A 305 -75.07 19.54 -10.13
N SER A 306 -76.06 20.28 -9.63
CA SER A 306 -77.15 19.82 -8.76
C SER A 306 -77.94 18.63 -9.35
N ILE A 307 -78.48 17.74 -8.48
CA ILE A 307 -79.84 17.12 -8.47
C ILE A 307 -79.75 15.79 -7.68
N THR A 308 -80.18 15.73 -6.41
CA THR A 308 -81.52 15.36 -5.85
C THR A 308 -81.64 13.88 -5.46
N ARG A 309 -82.18 13.69 -4.25
CA ARG A 309 -82.50 12.45 -3.51
C ARG A 309 -83.31 11.42 -4.31
N ALA A 310 -83.09 10.14 -3.95
CA ALA A 310 -84.13 9.24 -3.44
C ALA A 310 -83.52 8.42 -2.29
#